data_AF-A0A6P1DYC9-F1
#
_entry.id   AF-A0A6P1DYC9-F1
#
_cell.length_a   1.000
_cell.length_b   1.000
_cell.length_c   1.000
_cell.angle_alpha   90.00
_cell.angle_beta   90.00
_cell.angle_gamma   90.00
#
_symmetry.space_group_name_H-M   'P 1'
#
loop_
_entity.id
_entity.type
_entity.pdbx_description
1 polymer ?
#
loop_
_entity_poly.entity_id
_entity_poly.type
_entity_poly.pdbx_seq_one_letter_code
_entity_poly.pdbx_strand_id
1 'polypeptide(L)'
;MTSEAAPSAPRLLAIIELGGYPNLTPLYRSLGFEVEVVNSQRRAQALLKRWIPHVIVAEYNFQSDFRDRTSNLETLMARLQKHPDVKVICFYQEEYRHKLDLLEDRFPIFAAIPFPVDSKTLESALRRTLN
;
A
#
# COMPACT_ATOMS: atom_id res chain seq x y z
N MET A 1 -34.18 -15.15 -12.96
CA MET A 1 -33.10 -14.44 -13.68
C MET A 1 -32.39 -13.52 -12.71
N THR A 2 -31.44 -14.07 -11.97
CA THR A 2 -30.53 -13.29 -11.12
C THR A 2 -29.48 -12.67 -12.03
N SER A 3 -29.48 -11.34 -12.14
CA SER A 3 -28.43 -10.59 -12.81
C SER A 3 -27.15 -10.74 -11.98
N GLU A 4 -26.23 -11.58 -12.44
CA GLU A 4 -24.87 -11.63 -11.92
C GLU A 4 -24.21 -10.30 -12.31
N ALA A 5 -24.08 -9.38 -11.34
CA ALA A 5 -23.35 -8.14 -11.56
C ALA A 5 -21.92 -8.50 -11.98
N ALA A 6 -21.44 -7.94 -13.09
CA ALA A 6 -20.06 -8.13 -13.52
C ALA A 6 -19.11 -7.81 -12.35
N PRO A 7 -18.04 -8.61 -12.13
CA PRO A 7 -17.13 -8.36 -11.02
C PRO A 7 -16.56 -6.95 -11.16
N SER A 8 -16.69 -6.15 -10.10
CA SER A 8 -16.12 -4.82 -10.05
C SER A 8 -14.59 -4.91 -10.06
N ALA A 9 -13.94 -4.02 -10.81
CA ALA A 9 -12.48 -3.96 -10.86
C ALA A 9 -11.88 -3.81 -9.46
N PRO A 10 -10.81 -4.55 -9.12
CA PRO A 10 -10.17 -4.43 -7.82
C PRO A 10 -9.62 -3.01 -7.64
N ARG A 11 -9.83 -2.44 -6.46
CA ARG A 11 -9.41 -1.06 -6.18
C ARG A 11 -8.03 -1.01 -5.55
N LEU A 12 -7.21 -0.09 -6.02
CA LEU A 12 -5.87 0.17 -5.50
C LEU A 12 -5.78 1.62 -5.01
N LEU A 13 -5.35 1.80 -3.75
CA LEU A 13 -5.00 3.11 -3.20
C LEU A 13 -3.47 3.24 -3.16
N ALA A 14 -2.92 4.17 -3.94
CA ALA A 14 -1.51 4.53 -3.87
C ALA A 14 -1.32 5.76 -2.97
N ILE A 15 -0.48 5.64 -1.94
CA ILE A 15 -0.15 6.71 -1.00
C ILE A 15 1.30 7.11 -1.25
N ILE A 16 1.51 8.32 -1.79
CA ILE A 16 2.81 8.84 -2.20
C ILE A 16 3.11 10.12 -1.41
N GLU A 17 3.83 10.00 -0.30
CA GLU A 17 4.18 11.13 0.58
C GLU A 17 5.48 11.83 0.15
N LEU A 18 6.50 11.07 -0.23
CA LEU A 18 7.80 11.59 -0.66
C LEU A 18 7.93 11.55 -2.19
N GLY A 19 7.58 10.43 -2.80
CA GLY A 19 7.78 10.21 -4.23
C GLY A 19 9.27 10.03 -4.57
N GLY A 20 9.68 10.54 -5.73
CA GLY A 20 11.07 10.40 -6.21
C GLY A 20 11.35 9.12 -7.01
N TYR A 21 10.31 8.38 -7.38
CA TYR A 21 10.35 7.23 -8.29
C TYR A 21 9.42 7.43 -9.50
N PRO A 22 9.58 6.66 -10.59
CA PRO A 22 8.75 6.78 -11.78
C PRO A 22 7.25 6.64 -11.50
N ASN A 23 6.41 7.20 -12.38
CA ASN A 23 4.97 7.02 -12.25
C ASN A 23 4.58 5.54 -12.49
N LEU A 24 4.14 4.86 -11.44
CA LEU A 24 3.72 3.46 -11.45
C LEU A 24 2.23 3.26 -11.76
N THR A 25 1.45 4.35 -11.86
CA THR A 25 0.01 4.31 -12.20
C THR A 25 -0.29 3.55 -13.51
N PRO A 26 0.51 3.69 -14.58
CA PRO A 26 0.30 2.91 -15.80
C PRO A 26 0.38 1.39 -15.56
N LEU A 27 1.32 0.93 -14.72
CA LEU A 27 1.44 -0.48 -14.36
C LEU A 27 0.19 -0.96 -13.63
N TYR A 28 -0.26 -0.23 -12.61
CA TYR A 28 -1.46 -0.58 -11.84
C TYR A 28 -2.69 -0.70 -12.74
N ARG A 29 -2.91 0.27 -13.63
CA ARG A 29 -4.04 0.25 -14.56
C ARG A 29 -3.93 -0.89 -15.59
N SER A 30 -2.73 -1.20 -16.06
CA SER A 30 -2.51 -2.33 -17.00
C SER A 30 -2.85 -3.68 -16.38
N LEU A 31 -2.80 -3.80 -15.05
CA LEU A 31 -3.21 -4.99 -14.30
C LEU A 31 -4.71 -5.00 -13.95
N GLY A 32 -5.48 -4.00 -14.41
CA GLY A 32 -6.93 -3.94 -14.22
C GLY A 32 -7.40 -3.28 -12.93
N PHE A 33 -6.53 -2.62 -12.17
CA PHE A 33 -6.94 -1.90 -10.96
C PHE A 33 -7.68 -0.59 -11.26
N GLU A 34 -8.73 -0.31 -10.48
CA GLU A 34 -9.28 1.05 -10.32
C GLU A 34 -8.37 1.81 -9.32
N VAL A 35 -7.59 2.77 -9.80
CA VAL A 35 -6.49 3.40 -9.03
C VAL A 35 -6.89 4.78 -8.54
N GLU A 36 -6.75 5.00 -7.23
CA GLU A 36 -6.78 6.31 -6.58
C GLU A 36 -5.40 6.63 -6.00
N VAL A 37 -4.88 7.85 -6.25
CA VAL A 37 -3.58 8.29 -5.74
C VAL A 37 -3.78 9.44 -4.76
N VAL A 38 -3.18 9.33 -3.58
CA VAL A 38 -3.17 10.40 -2.58
C VAL A 38 -1.76 10.72 -2.15
N ASN A 39 -1.54 11.98 -1.77
CA ASN A 39 -0.22 12.50 -1.40
C ASN A 39 -0.02 12.72 0.10
N SER A 40 -0.88 12.13 0.94
CA SER A 40 -0.76 12.23 2.39
C SER A 40 -1.56 11.15 3.11
N GLN A 41 -1.09 10.76 4.28
CA GLN A 41 -1.78 9.82 5.17
C GLN A 41 -3.14 10.36 5.62
N ARG A 42 -3.27 11.67 5.84
CA ARG A 42 -4.55 12.30 6.18
C ARG A 42 -5.61 12.06 5.10
N ARG A 43 -5.25 12.21 3.82
CA ARG A 43 -6.17 11.94 2.70
C ARG A 43 -6.48 10.45 2.57
N ALA A 44 -5.47 9.59 2.71
CA ALA A 44 -5.67 8.14 2.73
C ALA A 44 -6.69 7.73 3.79
N GLN A 45 -6.54 8.24 5.02
CA GLN A 45 -7.46 7.97 6.12
C GLN A 45 -8.88 8.50 5.84
N ALA A 46 -9.02 9.65 5.19
CA ALA A 46 -10.33 10.16 4.81
C ALA A 46 -11.00 9.24 3.76
N LEU A 47 -10.26 8.75 2.76
CA LEU A 47 -10.77 7.84 1.73
C LEU A 47 -11.16 6.49 2.29
N LEU A 48 -10.35 5.91 3.17
CA LEU A 48 -10.64 4.63 3.81
C LEU A 48 -11.94 4.63 4.61
N LYS A 49 -12.47 5.82 5.00
CA LYS A 49 -13.78 5.93 5.68
C LYS A 49 -14.95 5.76 4.70
N ARG A 50 -14.70 6.00 3.41
CA ARG A 50 -15.71 5.99 2.34
C ARG A 50 -15.73 4.65 1.61
N TRP A 51 -14.56 4.05 1.38
CA TRP A 51 -14.44 2.78 0.70
C TRP A 51 -13.14 2.08 1.13
N ILE A 52 -13.12 0.75 1.07
CA ILE A 52 -11.96 -0.08 1.42
C ILE A 52 -11.34 -0.63 0.13
N PRO A 53 -10.04 -0.39 -0.15
CA PRO A 53 -9.34 -0.94 -1.30
C PRO A 53 -9.07 -2.44 -1.15
N HIS A 54 -8.77 -3.09 -2.26
CA HIS A 54 -8.22 -4.45 -2.25
C HIS A 54 -6.70 -4.39 -1.97
N VAL A 55 -6.04 -3.38 -2.55
CA VAL A 55 -4.59 -3.20 -2.46
C VAL A 55 -4.26 -1.77 -2.03
N ILE A 56 -3.29 -1.64 -1.14
CA ILE A 56 -2.66 -0.36 -0.83
C ILE A 56 -1.19 -0.45 -1.20
N VAL A 57 -0.71 0.53 -1.95
CA VAL A 57 0.72 0.72 -2.18
C VAL A 57 1.14 1.99 -1.45
N ALA A 58 2.11 1.91 -0.55
CA ALA A 58 2.54 3.03 0.27
C ALA A 58 4.05 3.03 0.52
N GLU A 59 4.59 4.19 0.87
CA GLU A 59 5.97 4.30 1.33
C GLU A 59 6.06 4.06 2.84
N TYR A 60 7.05 3.29 3.26
CA TYR A 60 7.55 3.31 4.63
C TYR A 60 8.61 4.41 4.72
N ASN A 61 8.14 5.58 5.15
CA ASN A 61 9.00 6.70 5.47
C ASN A 61 9.35 6.64 6.97
N PHE A 62 10.60 6.29 7.29
CA PHE A 62 11.08 6.28 8.67
C PHE A 62 11.16 7.72 9.21
N GLN A 63 10.69 7.93 10.44
CA GLN A 63 10.66 9.23 11.11
C GLN A 63 11.25 9.08 12.51
N SER A 64 12.48 9.54 12.70
CA SER A 64 13.21 9.43 13.99
C SER A 64 12.56 10.20 15.13
N ASP A 65 11.80 11.25 14.82
CA ASP A 65 11.22 12.15 15.82
C ASP A 65 9.92 11.60 16.43
N PHE A 66 9.40 10.49 15.88
CA PHE A 66 8.24 9.81 16.44
C PHE A 66 8.64 8.99 17.67
N ARG A 67 7.97 9.26 18.79
CA ARG A 67 8.30 8.65 20.09
C ARG A 67 7.76 7.22 20.22
N ASP A 68 6.59 6.98 19.66
CA ASP A 68 5.80 5.75 19.81
C ASP A 68 5.73 4.91 18.53
N ARG A 69 6.24 5.45 17.42
CA ARG A 69 6.12 4.87 16.08
C ARG A 69 7.38 5.17 15.28
N THR A 70 7.55 4.43 14.21
CA THR A 70 8.65 4.56 13.26
C THR A 70 8.21 5.24 11.96
N SER A 71 6.91 5.23 11.65
CA SER A 71 6.33 5.84 10.45
C SER A 71 4.86 6.18 10.63
N ASN A 72 4.33 7.11 9.81
CA ASN A 72 2.90 7.35 9.74
C ASN A 72 2.13 6.12 9.24
N LEU A 73 2.79 5.22 8.50
CA LEU A 73 2.24 3.96 8.00
C LEU A 73 1.64 3.11 9.14
N GLU A 74 2.19 3.16 10.36
CA GLU A 74 1.63 2.42 11.51
C GLU A 74 0.18 2.80 11.82
N THR A 75 -0.18 4.07 11.63
CA THR A 75 -1.57 4.54 11.83
C THR A 75 -2.51 3.92 10.81
N LEU A 76 -2.03 3.77 9.57
CA LEU A 76 -2.76 3.13 8.50
C LEU A 76 -2.93 1.65 8.81
N MET A 77 -1.84 0.96 9.16
CA MET A 77 -1.83 -0.47 9.47
C MET A 77 -2.73 -0.81 10.66
N ALA A 78 -2.69 -0.03 11.74
CA ALA A 78 -3.56 -0.22 12.90
C ALA A 78 -5.05 -0.17 12.52
N ARG A 79 -5.43 0.70 11.57
CA ARG A 79 -6.80 0.73 11.06
C ARG A 79 -7.14 -0.51 10.23
N LEU A 80 -6.20 -0.96 9.40
CA LEU A 80 -6.38 -2.12 8.51
C LEU A 80 -6.47 -3.45 9.25
N GLN A 81 -6.18 -3.51 10.55
CA GLN A 81 -6.44 -4.70 11.37
C GLN A 81 -7.91 -5.13 11.33
N LYS A 82 -8.86 -4.20 11.09
CA LYS A 82 -10.28 -4.51 10.89
C LYS A 82 -10.63 -4.96 9.46
N HIS A 83 -9.65 -4.96 8.57
CA HIS A 83 -9.78 -5.28 7.14
C HIS A 83 -8.61 -6.19 6.69
N PRO A 84 -8.51 -7.42 7.22
CA PRO A 84 -7.36 -8.31 6.99
C PRO A 84 -7.19 -8.74 5.52
N ASP A 85 -8.22 -8.58 4.70
CA ASP A 85 -8.18 -8.90 3.27
C ASP A 85 -7.40 -7.86 2.45
N VAL A 86 -7.22 -6.64 2.99
CA VAL A 86 -6.48 -5.57 2.31
C VAL A 86 -5.01 -5.92 2.23
N LYS A 87 -4.46 -5.99 1.01
CA LYS A 87 -3.05 -6.29 0.79
C LYS A 87 -2.23 -5.02 0.74
N VAL A 88 -1.31 -4.86 1.68
CA VAL A 88 -0.41 -3.69 1.75
C VAL A 88 0.94 -4.06 1.13
N ILE A 89 1.31 -3.35 0.07
CA ILE A 89 2.64 -3.36 -0.51
C ILE A 89 3.36 -2.10 -0.08
N CYS A 90 4.57 -2.24 0.45
CA CYS A 90 5.32 -1.15 1.02
C CYS A 90 6.66 -0.92 0.27
N PHE A 91 6.97 0.33 -0.04
CA PHE A 91 8.28 0.75 -0.54
C PHE A 91 9.13 1.31 0.59
N TYR A 92 10.39 0.86 0.72
CA TYR A 92 11.24 1.27 1.83
C TYR A 92 12.68 1.54 1.38
N GLN A 93 13.42 2.37 2.12
CA GLN A 93 14.87 2.51 1.91
C GLN A 93 15.59 1.33 2.56
N GLU A 94 16.51 0.68 1.85
CA GLU A 94 17.18 -0.54 2.33
C GLU A 94 17.87 -0.34 3.70
N GLU A 95 18.45 0.84 3.94
CA GLU A 95 19.05 1.22 5.22
C GLU A 95 18.08 1.16 6.42
N TYR A 96 16.77 1.30 6.18
CA TYR A 96 15.72 1.22 7.20
C TYR A 96 15.04 -0.14 7.30
N ARG A 97 15.56 -1.19 6.63
CA ARG A 97 15.03 -2.56 6.72
C ARG A 97 14.79 -2.99 8.17
N HIS A 98 15.80 -2.80 9.02
CA HIS A 98 15.75 -3.17 10.43
C HIS A 98 14.65 -2.44 11.23
N LYS A 99 14.22 -1.25 10.78
CA LYS A 99 13.10 -0.53 11.40
C LYS A 99 11.76 -1.03 10.86
N LEU A 100 11.70 -1.36 9.57
CA LEU A 100 10.53 -1.98 8.96
C LEU A 100 10.22 -3.33 9.62
N ASP A 101 11.24 -4.13 9.95
CA ASP A 101 11.06 -5.42 10.66
C ASP A 101 10.26 -5.25 11.96
N LEU A 102 10.53 -4.19 12.74
CA LEU A 102 9.80 -3.87 13.98
C LEU A 102 8.31 -3.55 13.73
N LEU A 103 7.99 -3.01 12.56
CA LEU A 103 6.62 -2.76 12.13
C LEU A 103 5.95 -4.07 11.69
N GLU A 104 6.66 -4.91 10.92
CA GLU A 104 6.17 -6.21 10.43
C GLU A 104 5.85 -7.18 11.58
N ASP A 105 6.60 -7.12 12.69
CA ASP A 105 6.32 -7.89 13.92
C ASP A 105 4.92 -7.62 14.51
N ARG A 106 4.39 -6.41 14.28
CA ARG A 106 3.09 -5.95 14.82
C ARG A 106 1.99 -5.96 13.77
N PHE A 107 2.35 -5.72 12.52
CA PHE A 107 1.43 -5.53 11.41
C PHE A 107 1.92 -6.28 10.18
N PRO A 108 1.30 -7.41 9.80
CA PRO A 108 1.69 -8.15 8.61
C PRO A 108 1.60 -7.27 7.35
N ILE A 109 2.69 -7.21 6.59
CA ILE A 109 2.75 -6.56 5.28
C ILE A 109 2.73 -7.64 4.21
N PHE A 110 1.98 -7.43 3.12
CA PHE A 110 1.87 -8.42 2.05
C PHE A 110 3.15 -8.52 1.21
N ALA A 111 3.80 -7.39 0.94
CA ALA A 111 5.12 -7.35 0.32
C ALA A 111 5.86 -6.06 0.69
N ALA A 112 7.14 -6.16 0.99
CA ALA A 112 8.06 -5.02 1.13
C ALA A 112 9.04 -5.03 -0.05
N ILE A 113 9.21 -3.88 -0.72
CA ILE A 113 10.08 -3.73 -1.89
C ILE A 113 11.05 -2.57 -1.63
N PRO A 114 12.37 -2.79 -1.69
CA PRO A 114 13.33 -1.72 -1.46
C PRO A 114 13.36 -0.72 -2.61
N PHE A 115 13.77 0.52 -2.32
CA PHE A 115 14.16 1.50 -3.33
C PHE A 115 15.56 1.17 -3.90
N PRO A 116 15.80 1.42 -5.21
CA PRO A 116 14.82 1.83 -6.22
C PRO A 116 13.84 0.70 -6.56
N VAL A 117 12.55 1.04 -6.74
CA VAL A 117 11.50 0.06 -7.02
C VAL A 117 11.71 -0.58 -8.38
N ASP A 118 11.99 -1.87 -8.41
CA ASP A 118 11.97 -2.66 -9.64
C ASP A 118 10.52 -2.95 -10.08
N SER A 119 10.15 -2.49 -11.28
CA SER A 119 8.81 -2.65 -11.84
C SER A 119 8.39 -4.12 -11.97
N LYS A 120 9.33 -5.05 -12.25
CA LYS A 120 8.99 -6.49 -12.38
C LYS A 120 8.66 -7.11 -11.03
N THR A 121 9.42 -6.75 -10.01
CA THR A 121 9.15 -7.16 -8.62
C THR A 121 7.80 -6.64 -8.15
N LEU A 122 7.49 -5.36 -8.41
CA LEU A 122 6.19 -4.78 -8.10
C LEU A 122 5.04 -5.44 -8.86
N GLU A 123 5.19 -5.65 -10.17
CA GLU A 123 4.18 -6.35 -10.97
C GLU A 123 3.89 -7.74 -10.41
N SER A 124 4.93 -8.50 -10.08
CA SER A 124 4.81 -9.84 -9.50
C SER A 124 4.07 -9.80 -8.17
N ALA A 125 4.39 -8.83 -7.30
CA ALA A 125 3.68 -8.63 -6.03
C ALA A 125 2.20 -8.32 -6.26
N LEU A 126 1.87 -7.40 -7.17
CA LEU A 126 0.49 -7.03 -7.50
C LEU A 126 -0.31 -8.19 -8.10
N ARG A 127 0.30 -9.02 -8.95
CA ARG A 127 -0.37 -10.21 -9.48
C ARG A 127 -0.74 -11.20 -8.38
N ARG A 128 0.13 -11.37 -7.38
CA ARG A 128 -0.19 -12.22 -6.20
C ARG A 128 -1.34 -11.69 -5.35
N THR A 129 -1.70 -10.40 -5.44
CA THR A 129 -2.88 -9.88 -4.72
C THR A 129 -4.20 -10.17 -5.43
N LEU A 130 -4.15 -10.57 -6.70
CA LEU A 130 -5.32 -10.87 -7.54
C LEU A 130 -5.70 -12.37 -7.54
N ASN A 131 -4.84 -13.21 -6.98
CA ASN A 131 -4.98 -14.67 -6.97
C ASN A 131 -5.60 -15.19 -5.68
#